data_AF-A0A420F1A7-F1
#
_entry.id   AF-A0A420F1A7-F1
#
_cell.length_a   1.000
_cell.length_b   1.000
_cell.length_c   1.000
_cell.angle_alpha   90.00
_cell.angle_beta   90.00
_cell.angle_gamma   90.00
#
_symmetry.space_group_name_H-M   'P 1'
#
loop_
_entity.id
_entity.type
_entity.pdbx_description
1 polymer ?
#
loop_
_entity_poly.entity_id
_entity_poly.type
_entity_poly.pdbx_seq_one_letter_code
_entity_poly.pdbx_strand_id
1 'polypeptide(L)' 'NKQLKRAFFLAAFAALTDPINRAYYDRKRAEGKRHNAALICLARRRCDVLFAMLRHKTPYQPRPTAPVAA' A
#
# COMPACT_ATOMS: atom_id res chain seq x y z
N ASN A 1 -16.36 2.99 12.35
CA ASN A 1 -15.54 3.45 11.19
C ASN A 1 -15.84 2.72 9.87
N LYS A 2 -17.06 2.85 9.30
CA LYS A 2 -17.35 2.33 7.93
C LYS A 2 -16.80 3.25 6.84
N GLN A 3 -17.00 4.56 6.98
CA GLN A 3 -16.55 5.56 6.00
C GLN A 3 -15.03 5.57 5.81
N LEU A 4 -14.28 5.56 6.93
CA LEU A 4 -12.82 5.56 6.89
C LEU A 4 -12.26 4.32 6.18
N LYS A 5 -12.81 3.13 6.45
CA LYS A 5 -12.40 1.89 5.76
C LYS A 5 -12.64 1.97 4.25
N ARG A 6 -13.78 2.54 3.84
CA ARG A 6 -14.11 2.74 2.42
C ARG A 6 -13.16 3.74 1.76
N ALA A 7 -12.85 4.85 2.42
CA ALA A 7 -11.90 5.85 1.92
C ALA A 7 -10.52 5.22 1.69
N PHE A 8 -9.99 4.46 2.65
CA PHE A 8 -8.70 3.78 2.49
C PHE A 8 -8.71 2.69 1.42
N PHE A 9 -9.83 1.98 1.26
CA PHE A 9 -9.96 1.01 0.17
C PHE A 9 -9.86 1.68 -1.21
N LEU A 10 -10.59 2.78 -1.41
CA LEU A 10 -10.54 3.56 -2.66
C LEU A 10 -9.15 4.17 -2.88
N ALA A 11 -8.53 4.71 -1.82
CA ALA A 11 -7.17 5.24 -1.89
C ALA A 11 -6.17 4.15 -2.30
N ALA A 12 -6.27 2.94 -1.73
CA ALA A 12 -5.41 1.81 -2.07
C ALA A 12 -5.60 1.36 -3.53
N PHE A 13 -6.84 1.37 -4.03
CA PHE A 13 -7.14 1.09 -5.43
C PHE A 13 -6.50 2.12 -6.37
N ALA A 14 -6.66 3.42 -6.08
CA ALA A 14 -6.05 4.49 -6.88
C ALA A 14 -4.50 4.44 -6.87
N ALA A 15 -3.89 3.94 -5.80
CA ALA A 15 -2.44 3.79 -5.70
C ALA A 15 -1.86 2.63 -6.51
N LEU A 16 -2.68 1.78 -7.15
CA LEU A 16 -2.17 0.72 -8.03
C LEU A 16 -1.49 1.25 -9.30
N THR A 17 -1.62 2.55 -9.60
CA THR A 17 -0.88 3.22 -10.68
C THR A 17 0.61 3.34 -10.36
N ASP A 18 0.99 3.35 -9.09
CA ASP A 18 2.39 3.38 -8.67
C ASP A 18 3.00 1.96 -8.71
N PRO A 19 4.13 1.75 -9.41
CA PRO A 19 4.76 0.44 -9.55
C PRO A 19 5.12 -0.22 -8.21
N ILE A 20 5.45 0.55 -7.16
CA ILE A 20 5.82 0.02 -5.84
C ILE A 20 4.61 -0.63 -5.16
N ASN A 21 3.47 0.04 -5.25
CA ASN A 21 2.22 -0.44 -4.68
C ASN A 21 1.67 -1.61 -5.50
N ARG A 22 1.85 -1.57 -6.83
CA ARG A 22 1.48 -2.64 -7.74
C ARG A 22 2.26 -3.93 -7.47
N ALA A 23 3.58 -3.85 -7.38
CA ALA A 23 4.43 -5.01 -7.06
C ALA A 23 4.04 -5.67 -5.72
N TYR A 24 3.72 -4.87 -4.70
CA TYR A 24 3.23 -5.41 -3.43
C TYR A 24 1.86 -6.08 -3.57
N TYR A 25 0.93 -5.45 -4.31
CA TYR A 25 -0.38 -6.01 -4.60
C TYR A 25 -0.27 -7.35 -5.33
N ASP A 26 0.58 -7.44 -6.35
CA ASP A 26 0.79 -8.64 -7.15
C ASP A 26 1.44 -9.75 -6.32
N ARG A 27 2.41 -9.43 -5.45
CA ARG A 27 2.94 -10.40 -4.48
C ARG A 27 1.84 -10.95 -3.58
N LYS A 28 0.92 -10.09 -3.10
CA LYS A 28 -0.21 -10.54 -2.28
C LYS A 28 -1.22 -11.37 -3.07
N ARG A 29 -1.39 -11.12 -4.37
CA ARG A 29 -2.18 -11.98 -5.27
C ARG A 29 -1.51 -13.33 -5.50
N ALA A 30 -0.20 -13.37 -5.66
CA ALA A 30 0.60 -14.59 -5.81
C ALA A 30 0.58 -15.46 -4.54
N GLU A 31 0.51 -14.85 -3.35
CA GLU A 31 0.26 -15.55 -2.07
C GLU A 31 -1.16 -16.17 -1.96
N GLY A 32 -1.98 -16.14 -3.02
CA GLY A 32 -3.32 -16.72 -3.05
C GLY A 32 -4.42 -15.81 -2.49
N LYS A 33 -4.12 -14.55 -2.14
CA LYS A 33 -5.14 -13.65 -1.61
C LYS A 33 -6.09 -13.17 -2.72
N ARG A 34 -7.39 -13.16 -2.40
CA ARG A 34 -8.42 -12.57 -3.26
C ARG A 34 -8.19 -11.06 -3.41
N HIS A 35 -8.66 -10.47 -4.51
CA HIS A 35 -8.50 -9.04 -4.84
C HIS A 35 -8.79 -8.11 -3.64
N ASN A 36 -9.95 -8.27 -3.00
CA ASN A 36 -10.34 -7.44 -1.85
C ASN A 36 -9.36 -7.57 -0.67
N ALA A 37 -8.89 -8.78 -0.38
CA ALA A 37 -7.94 -9.02 0.70
C ALA A 37 -6.56 -8.43 0.38
N ALA A 38 -6.11 -8.51 -0.87
CA ALA A 38 -4.87 -7.89 -1.33
C ALA A 38 -4.95 -6.35 -1.22
N LEU A 39 -6.07 -5.73 -1.61
CA LEU A 39 -6.30 -4.29 -1.44
C LEU A 39 -6.33 -3.86 0.02
N ILE A 40 -6.98 -4.64 0.90
CA ILE A 40 -6.98 -4.35 2.34
C ILE A 40 -5.56 -4.44 2.92
N CYS A 41 -4.76 -5.42 2.49
CA CYS A 41 -3.35 -5.53 2.89
C CYS A 41 -2.55 -4.30 2.44
N LEU A 42 -2.79 -3.81 1.22
CA LEU A 42 -2.15 -2.61 0.69
C LEU A 42 -2.59 -1.35 1.47
N ALA A 43 -3.89 -1.20 1.71
CA ALA A 43 -4.45 -0.11 2.48
C ALA A 43 -3.82 -0.04 3.87
N ARG A 44 -3.70 -1.18 4.56
CA ARG A 44 -3.05 -1.26 5.88
C ARG A 44 -1.59 -0.80 5.84
N ARG A 45 -0.81 -1.30 4.87
CA ARG A 45 0.58 -0.88 4.67
C ARG A 45 0.70 0.64 4.48
N ARG A 46 -0.23 1.26 3.74
CA ARG A 46 -0.24 2.71 3.54
C ARG A 46 -0.61 3.47 4.81
N CYS A 47 -1.54 2.95 5.61
CA CYS A 47 -1.83 3.52 6.93
C CYS A 47 -0.61 3.50 7.83
N ASP A 48 0.18 2.42 7.81
CA ASP A 48 1.39 2.31 8.63
C ASP A 48 2.44 3.37 8.22
N VAL A 49 2.58 3.64 6.92
CA VAL A 49 3.44 4.72 6.41
C VAL A 49 2.94 6.09 6.87
N LEU A 50 1.65 6.38 6.73
CA LEU A 50 1.06 7.63 7.19
C LEU A 50 1.24 7.81 8.71
N PHE A 51 1.03 6.74 9.47
CA PHE A 51 1.24 6.74 10.92
C PHE A 51 2.70 7.04 11.26
N ALA A 52 3.67 6.43 10.57
CA ALA A 52 5.09 6.71 10.75
C ALA A 52 5.43 8.17 10.40
N MET A 53 4.93 8.69 9.28
CA MET A 53 5.12 10.09 8.87
C MET A 53 4.60 11.07 9.93
N LEU A 54 3.38 10.86 10.41
CA LEU A 54 2.77 11.71 11.43
C LEU A 54 3.49 11.60 12.78
N ARG A 55 3.91 10.39 13.16
CA ARG A 55 4.62 10.14 14.42
C ARG A 55 5.99 10.81 14.45
N HIS A 56 6.74 10.71 13.35
CA HIS A 56 8.11 11.22 13.27
C HIS A 56 8.18 12.64 12.68
N LYS A 57 7.04 13.22 12.26
CA LYS A 57 6.95 14.50 11.55
C LYS A 57 7.88 14.56 10.33
N THR A 58 8.09 13.42 9.68
CA THR A 58 8.96 13.29 8.52
C THR A 58 8.12 13.30 7.25
N PRO A 59 8.57 13.99 6.18
CA PRO A 59 7.90 13.92 4.89
C PRO A 59 7.97 12.49 4.33
N TYR A 60 7.06 12.18 3.40
CA TYR A 60 7.09 10.89 2.71
C TYR A 60 8.39 10.78 1.92
N GLN A 61 9.15 9.73 2.20
CA GLN A 61 10.33 9.35 1.42
C GLN A 61 9.97 8.10 0.62
N PRO A 62 9.89 8.17 -0.72
CA PRO A 62 9.70 6.98 -1.52
C PRO A 62 10.86 6.03 -1.24
N ARG A 63 10.54 4.79 -0.79
CA ARG A 63 11.57 3.79 -0.56
C ARG A 63 12.31 3.57 -1.88
N PRO A 64 13.66 3.71 -1.93
CA PRO A 64 14.41 3.39 -3.12
C PRO A 64 14.09 1.94 -3.50
N THR A 65 13.48 1.75 -4.67
CA THR A 65 13.42 0.43 -5.30
C THR A 65 14.85 0.09 -5.67
N ALA A 66 15.55 -0.63 -4.79
CA ALA A 66 16.76 -1.32 -5.23
C ALA A 66 16.36 -2.13 -6.47
N PRO A 67 17.03 -1.96 -7.62
CA PRO A 67 16.72 -2.75 -8.79
C PRO A 67 16.90 -4.21 -8.39
N VAL A 68 15.89 -5.04 -8.67
CA VAL A 68 16.07 -6.49 -8.65
C VAL A 68 17.16 -6.75 -9.68
N ALA A 69 18.35 -7.10 -9.20
CA ALA A 69 19.48 -7.47 -10.04
C ALA A 69 19.02 -8.59 -10.99
N ALA A 70 19.29 -8.38 -12.28
CA ALA A 70 19.12 -9.37 -13.33
C ALA A 70 20.15 -10.49 -13.19
#